data_AF-A0A7K0CNH3-F1
#
_entry.id   AF-A0A7K0CNH3-F1
#
_cell.length_a   1.000
_cell.length_b   1.000
_cell.length_c   1.000
_cell.angle_alpha   90.00
_cell.angle_beta   90.00
_cell.angle_gamma   90.00
#
_symmetry.space_group_name_H-M   'P 1'
#
loop_
_entity.id
_entity.type
_entity.pdbx_description
1 polymer ?
#
loop_
_entity_poly.entity_id
_entity_poly.type
_entity_poly.pdbx_seq_one_letter_code
_entity_poly.pdbx_strand_id
1 'polypeptide(L)' 'MAWFNKASDSDLAQSMDLAVHCARTAREEGNHEREAAFHEDLNGMIEEATSRGWKQGRN' A
#
# COMPACT_ATOMS: atom_id res chain seq x y z
N MET A 1 15.92 4.10 -2.57
CA MET A 1 15.16 3.01 -3.23
C MET A 1 14.19 2.47 -2.20
N ALA A 2 12.88 2.56 -2.48
CA ALA A 2 11.87 2.08 -1.55
C ALA A 2 12.01 0.56 -1.34
N TRP A 3 11.74 0.09 -0.13
CA TRP A 3 11.97 -1.31 0.26
C TRP A 3 11.06 -2.28 -0.52
N PHE A 4 9.86 -1.83 -0.90
CA PHE A 4 8.89 -2.61 -1.67
C PHE A 4 9.36 -2.96 -3.09
N ASN A 5 10.32 -2.22 -3.67
CA ASN A 5 10.90 -2.54 -4.99
C ASN A 5 11.68 -3.86 -5.00
N LYS A 6 12.05 -4.39 -3.83
CA LYS A 6 12.74 -5.68 -3.69
C LYS A 6 11.88 -6.75 -3.03
N ALA A 7 10.66 -6.41 -2.60
CA ALA A 7 9.74 -7.33 -1.96
C ALA A 7 9.22 -8.35 -2.97
N SER A 8 8.95 -9.58 -2.52
CA SER A 8 8.25 -10.56 -3.36
C SER A 8 6.81 -10.10 -3.63
N ASP A 9 6.15 -10.69 -4.63
CA ASP A 9 4.75 -10.36 -4.93
C ASP A 9 3.81 -10.67 -3.75
N SER A 10 4.08 -11.73 -2.99
CA SER A 10 3.33 -12.03 -1.77
C SER A 10 3.57 -11.00 -0.66
N ASP A 11 4.82 -10.56 -0.49
CA ASP A 11 5.15 -9.54 0.52
C ASP A 11 4.53 -8.20 0.15
N LEU A 12 4.56 -7.84 -1.14
CA LEU A 12 3.93 -6.62 -1.65
C LEU A 12 2.42 -6.63 -1.37
N ALA A 13 1.72 -7.73 -1.68
CA ALA A 13 0.29 -7.87 -1.42
C ALA A 13 -0.05 -7.74 0.08
N GLN A 14 0.66 -8.47 0.94
CA GLN A 14 0.44 -8.42 2.39
C GLN A 14 0.70 -7.03 2.96
N SER A 15 1.70 -6.33 2.42
CA SER A 15 2.06 -4.99 2.86
C SER A 15 1.02 -3.96 2.44
N MET A 16 0.44 -4.11 1.24
CA MET A 16 -0.69 -3.30 0.80
C MET A 16 -1.91 -3.52 1.71
N ASP A 17 -2.26 -4.77 2.02
CA ASP A 17 -3.38 -5.07 2.94
C ASP A 17 -3.16 -4.47 4.33
N LEU A 18 -1.93 -4.58 4.86
CA LEU A 18 -1.55 -4.00 6.14
C LEU A 18 -1.65 -2.47 6.11
N ALA A 19 -1.14 -1.83 5.06
CA ALA A 19 -1.19 -0.38 4.93
C ALA A 19 -2.64 0.13 4.80
N VAL A 20 -3.53 -0.58 4.10
CA VAL A 20 -4.98 -0.27 4.07
C VAL A 20 -5.59 -0.38 5.46
N HIS A 21 -5.27 -1.44 6.22
CA HIS A 21 -5.76 -1.62 7.57
C HIS A 21 -5.29 -0.48 8.48
N CYS A 22 -4.00 -0.13 8.42
CA CYS A 22 -3.43 0.94 9.23
C CYS A 22 -3.95 2.33 8.85
N ALA A 23 -4.16 2.61 7.55
CA ALA A 23 -4.78 3.85 7.10
C ALA A 23 -6.21 3.99 7.65
N ARG A 24 -6.98 2.89 7.60
CA ARG A 24 -8.33 2.85 8.18
C ARG A 24 -8.33 3.08 9.68
N THR A 25 -7.44 2.42 10.43
CA THR A 25 -7.31 2.64 11.88
C THR A 25 -6.92 4.08 12.18
N ALA A 26 -5.96 4.65 11.46
CA ALA A 26 -5.54 6.04 11.63
C ALA A 26 -6.71 7.01 11.39
N ARG A 27 -7.54 6.75 10.38
CA ARG A 27 -8.77 7.51 10.12
C ARG A 27 -9.78 7.39 11.26
N GLU A 28 -10.02 6.17 11.76
CA GLU A 28 -10.93 5.91 12.89
C GLU A 28 -10.45 6.59 14.18
N GLU A 29 -9.14 6.73 14.37
CA GLU A 29 -8.50 7.44 15.47
C GLU A 29 -8.45 8.98 15.27
N GLY A 30 -8.85 9.49 14.11
CA GLY A 30 -8.75 10.92 13.76
C GLY A 30 -7.32 11.40 13.50
N ASN A 31 -6.38 10.48 13.27
CA ASN A 31 -4.98 10.78 13.00
C ASN A 31 -4.72 10.90 11.49
N HIS A 32 -5.07 12.06 10.93
CA HIS A 32 -5.00 12.33 9.50
C HIS A 32 -3.57 12.37 8.93
N GLU A 33 -2.57 12.75 9.75
CA GLU A 33 -1.17 12.72 9.32
C GLU A 33 -0.71 11.28 9.07
N ARG A 34 -1.07 10.38 10.00
CA ARG A 34 -0.76 8.96 9.88
C ARG A 34 -1.53 8.29 8.75
N GLU A 35 -2.80 8.66 8.55
CA GLU A 35 -3.59 8.22 7.39
C GLU A 35 -2.92 8.62 6.07
N ALA A 36 -2.48 9.87 5.95
CA ALA A 36 -1.81 10.38 4.74
C ALA A 36 -0.49 9.64 4.45
N ALA A 37 0.32 9.35 5.47
CA ALA A 37 1.56 8.59 5.31
C ALA A 37 1.30 7.18 4.76
N PHE A 38 0.27 6.49 5.27
CA PHE A 38 -0.09 5.17 4.75
C PHE A 38 -0.66 5.22 3.33
N HIS A 39 -1.37 6.29 2.97
CA HIS A 39 -1.81 6.48 1.59
C HIS A 39 -0.63 6.73 0.63
N GLU A 40 0.40 7.45 1.04
CA GLU A 40 1.62 7.65 0.24
C GLU A 40 2.35 6.31 0.03
N ASP A 41 2.52 5.53 1.10
CA ASP A 41 3.11 4.19 1.02
C ASP A 41 2.30 3.26 0.12
N LEU A 42 0.96 3.28 0.23
CA LEU A 42 0.05 2.51 -0.63
C LEU A 42 0.19 2.89 -2.10
N ASN A 43 0.28 4.17 -2.41
CA ASN A 43 0.45 4.62 -3.79
C ASN A 43 1.75 4.08 -4.38
N GLY A 44 2.86 4.13 -3.62
CA GLY A 44 4.13 3.56 -4.05
C GLY A 44 4.05 2.04 -4.30
N MET A 45 3.34 1.30 -3.44
CA MET A 45 3.12 -0.13 -3.63
C MET A 45 2.21 -0.44 -4.83
N ILE A 46 1.20 0.39 -5.09
CA ILE A 46 0.31 0.25 -6.27
C ILE A 46 1.09 0.52 -7.56
N GLU A 47 1.93 1.55 -7.57
CA GLU A 47 2.81 1.82 -8.72
C GLU A 47 3.75 0.65 -8.99
N GLU A 48 4.33 0.07 -7.94
CA GLU A 48 5.20 -1.11 -8.06
C GLU A 48 4.41 -2.36 -8.51
N ALA A 49 3.22 -2.60 -7.97
CA ALA A 49 2.36 -3.68 -8.43
C ALA A 49 1.99 -3.51 -9.92
N THR A 50 1.72 -2.27 -10.34
CA THR A 50 1.44 -1.92 -11.74
C THR A 50 2.68 -2.15 -12.61
N SER A 51 3.87 -1.79 -12.13
CA SER A 51 5.15 -2.00 -12.83
C SER A 51 5.41 -3.50 -13.08
N ARG A 52 4.97 -4.35 -12.16
CA ARG A 52 5.03 -5.83 -12.24
C ARG A 52 3.91 -6.45 -13.09
N GLY A 53 3.01 -5.65 -13.62
CA GLY A 53 1.93 -6.10 -14.50
C GLY A 53 0.70 -6.63 -13.76
N TRP A 54 0.55 -6.34 -12.46
CA TRP A 54 -0.68 -6.65 -11.74
C TRP A 54 -1.82 -5.83 -12.34
N LYS A 55 -2.87 -6.52 -12.80
CA LYS A 55 -4.06 -5.84 -13.30
C LYS A 55 -4.89 -5.42 -12.09
N GLN A 56 -5.03 -4.12 -11.87
CA GLN A 56 -6.05 -3.57 -10.98
C GLN A 56 -7.38 -4.22 -11.37
N GLY A 57 -7.97 -5.00 -10.47
CA GLY A 57 -9.04 -5.95 -10.76
C GLY A 57 -10.11 -5.37 -11.70
N ARG A 58 -10.08 -5.84 -12.95
CA ARG A 58 -11.17 -5.64 -13.90
C ARG A 58 -11.70 -7.03 -14.23
N ASN A 59 -12.59 -7.53 -13.37
CA ASN A 59 -13.62 -8.48 -13.73
C ASN A 59 -14.81 -8.31 -12.78
#